data_AF-A0A1F6VHT3-F1
#
_entry.id   AF-A0A1F6VHT3-F1
#
_cell.length_a   1.000
_cell.length_b   1.000
_cell.length_c   1.000
_cell.angle_alpha   90.00
_cell.angle_beta   90.00
_cell.angle_gamma   90.00
#
_symmetry.space_group_name_H-M   'P 1'
#
loop_
_entity.id
_entity.type
_entity.pdbx_description
1 polymer ?
#
loop_
_entity_poly.entity_id
_entity_poly.type
_entity_poly.pdbx_seq_one_letter_code
_entity_poly.pdbx_strand_id
1 'polypeptide(L)'
;MKIQKISDKDSVIKSLTSAHQSMTKTLEMLSQEQIKNSLVTNLWTPKDIISHLVDWNLEYFKEIDNILNDKPTWQDLYSSKKGTDKFNERAVMKRKNIDSKEVIKEWHLSFEKLLEKLQGLSEKQWGYSSKVGKWIDGQPISVGIIFNYTYNGLSHEAGHAEKIKEKIPGIYKI
;
A
#
# COMPACT_ATOMS: atom_id res chain seq x y z
N MET A 1 11.08 9.43 23.85
CA MET A 1 10.61 8.47 22.82
C MET A 1 9.11 8.69 22.62
N LYS A 2 8.62 9.00 21.42
CA LYS A 2 7.19 9.25 21.18
C LYS A 2 6.54 7.94 20.74
N ILE A 3 5.63 7.41 21.55
CA ILE A 3 4.72 6.34 21.13
C ILE A 3 3.92 6.88 19.95
N GLN A 4 4.02 6.24 18.78
CA GLN A 4 3.15 6.60 17.67
C GLN A 4 1.71 6.25 18.05
N LYS A 5 0.83 7.26 18.01
CA LYS A 5 -0.58 7.07 18.29
C LYS A 5 -1.20 6.20 17.20
N ILE A 6 -1.94 5.17 17.61
CA ILE A 6 -2.74 4.36 16.69
C ILE A 6 -3.83 5.28 16.09
N SER A 7 -3.91 5.33 14.76
CA SER A 7 -4.96 6.07 14.09
C SER A 7 -6.33 5.42 14.31
N ASP A 8 -7.38 6.23 14.34
CA ASP A 8 -8.75 5.75 14.43
C ASP A 8 -9.11 4.87 13.21
N LYS A 9 -9.82 3.76 13.43
CA LYS A 9 -10.08 2.75 12.39
C LYS A 9 -10.88 3.32 11.23
N ASP A 10 -11.97 4.02 11.53
CA ASP A 10 -12.85 4.59 10.51
C ASP A 10 -12.14 5.69 9.72
N SER A 11 -11.29 6.47 10.41
CA SER A 11 -10.43 7.47 9.77
C SER A 11 -9.41 6.84 8.82
N VAL A 12 -8.80 5.70 9.18
CA VAL A 12 -7.91 4.96 8.28
C VAL A 12 -8.67 4.41 7.08
N ILE A 13 -9.81 3.74 7.30
CA ILE A 13 -10.65 3.20 6.22
C ILE A 13 -11.06 4.30 5.23
N LYS A 14 -11.49 5.47 5.75
CA LYS A 14 -11.85 6.62 4.93
C LYS A 14 -10.66 7.14 4.12
N SER A 15 -9.50 7.28 4.76
CA SER A 15 -8.27 7.75 4.11
C SER A 15 -7.81 6.81 2.99
N LEU A 16 -7.80 5.50 3.23
CA LEU A 16 -7.47 4.48 2.23
C LEU A 16 -8.47 4.51 1.06
N THR A 17 -9.77 4.61 1.35
CA THR A 17 -10.81 4.70 0.31
C THR A 17 -10.64 5.95 -0.56
N SER A 18 -10.37 7.10 0.05
CA SER A 18 -10.12 8.35 -0.70
C SER A 18 -8.83 8.26 -1.53
N ALA A 19 -7.78 7.61 -1.02
CA ALA A 19 -6.55 7.37 -1.76
C ALA A 19 -6.80 6.50 -3.00
N HIS A 20 -7.56 5.41 -2.85
CA HIS A 20 -7.95 4.50 -3.92
C HIS A 20 -8.76 5.19 -5.01
N GLN A 21 -9.72 6.02 -4.62
CA GLN A 21 -10.47 6.84 -5.56
C GLN A 21 -9.60 7.87 -6.29
N SER A 22 -8.65 8.51 -5.59
CA SER A 22 -7.72 9.47 -6.20
C SER A 22 -6.80 8.81 -7.22
N MET A 23 -6.24 7.64 -6.88
CA MET A 23 -5.42 6.85 -7.79
C MET A 23 -6.25 6.39 -9.00
N THR A 24 -7.46 5.87 -8.79
CA THR A 24 -8.37 5.45 -9.87
C THR A 24 -8.58 6.58 -10.89
N LYS A 25 -8.98 7.77 -10.40
CA LYS A 25 -9.15 8.96 -11.25
C LYS A 25 -7.86 9.35 -11.98
N THR A 26 -6.72 9.25 -11.31
CA THR A 26 -5.42 9.55 -11.92
C THR A 26 -5.13 8.62 -13.09
N LEU A 27 -5.43 7.32 -12.94
CA LEU A 27 -5.21 6.32 -13.98
C LEU A 27 -6.20 6.46 -15.15
N GLU A 28 -7.44 6.86 -14.89
CA GLU A 28 -8.46 7.14 -15.91
C GLU A 28 -8.06 8.30 -16.85
N MET A 29 -7.22 9.23 -16.36
CA MET A 29 -6.69 10.34 -17.15
C MET A 29 -5.50 9.96 -18.03
N LEU A 30 -4.99 8.73 -17.90
CA LEU A 30 -3.83 8.25 -18.65
C LEU A 30 -4.25 7.38 -19.84
N SER A 31 -3.56 7.56 -20.96
CA SER A 31 -3.58 6.57 -22.05
C SER A 31 -2.88 5.28 -21.63
N GLN A 32 -3.22 4.16 -22.29
CA GLN A 32 -2.53 2.88 -22.04
C GLN A 32 -1.03 2.95 -22.31
N GLU A 33 -0.62 3.75 -23.30
CA GLU A 33 0.80 4.01 -23.58
C GLU A 33 1.49 4.73 -22.42
N GLN A 34 0.84 5.73 -21.81
CA GLN A 34 1.39 6.40 -20.63
C GLN A 34 1.49 5.45 -19.43
N ILE A 35 0.46 4.62 -19.20
CA ILE A 35 0.46 3.62 -18.11
C ILE A 35 1.63 2.64 -18.26
N LYS A 36 1.94 2.25 -19.51
CA LYS A 36 2.94 1.23 -19.80
C LYS A 36 4.36 1.77 -19.92
N ASN A 37 4.55 2.99 -20.40
CA ASN A 37 5.85 3.47 -20.87
C ASN A 37 6.33 4.76 -20.20
N SER A 38 5.45 5.54 -19.55
CA SER A 38 5.89 6.79 -18.91
C SER A 38 6.57 6.50 -17.57
N LEU A 39 7.81 6.93 -17.42
CA LEU A 39 8.53 6.81 -16.16
C LEU A 39 8.03 7.84 -15.14
N VAL A 40 7.57 7.35 -13.99
CA VAL A 40 7.12 8.14 -12.82
C VAL A 40 8.25 8.27 -11.81
N THR A 41 9.03 7.21 -11.65
CA THR A 41 10.33 7.26 -10.97
C THR A 41 11.44 7.03 -11.99
N ASN A 42 12.69 6.95 -11.56
CA ASN A 42 13.80 6.61 -12.47
C ASN A 42 13.65 5.23 -13.14
N LEU A 43 12.80 4.35 -12.60
CA LEU A 43 12.67 2.96 -13.06
C LEU A 43 11.24 2.49 -13.27
N TRP A 44 10.25 3.11 -12.60
CA TRP A 44 8.89 2.58 -12.56
C TRP A 44 7.91 3.42 -13.37
N THR A 45 7.08 2.70 -14.11
CA THR A 45 5.89 3.20 -14.80
C THR A 45 4.67 3.16 -13.88
N PRO A 46 3.53 3.79 -14.25
CA PRO A 46 2.28 3.61 -13.52
C PRO A 46 1.89 2.13 -13.37
N LYS A 47 2.10 1.30 -14.40
CA LYS A 47 1.86 -0.14 -14.30
C LYS A 47 2.72 -0.80 -13.22
N ASP A 48 4.01 -0.46 -13.12
CA ASP A 48 4.90 -0.99 -12.09
C ASP A 48 4.49 -0.50 -10.70
N ILE A 49 4.02 0.75 -10.61
CA ILE A 49 3.47 1.32 -9.38
C ILE A 49 2.26 0.52 -8.92
N ILE A 50 1.30 0.27 -9.80
CA ILE A 50 0.11 -0.52 -9.46
C ILE A 50 0.51 -1.96 -9.11
N SER A 51 1.45 -2.54 -9.85
CA SER A 51 1.92 -3.91 -9.62
C SER A 51 2.49 -4.12 -8.22
N HIS A 52 3.22 -3.15 -7.66
CA HIS A 52 3.69 -3.26 -6.29
C HIS A 52 2.58 -2.99 -5.26
N LEU A 53 1.66 -2.06 -5.55
CA LEU A 53 0.53 -1.78 -4.67
C LEU A 53 -0.38 -2.99 -4.48
N VAL A 54 -0.59 -3.81 -5.52
CA VAL A 54 -1.32 -5.09 -5.38
C VAL A 54 -0.71 -5.95 -4.27
N ASP A 55 0.61 -6.16 -4.31
CA ASP A 55 1.28 -7.01 -3.34
C ASP A 55 1.30 -6.38 -1.95
N TRP A 56 1.42 -5.05 -1.83
CA TRP A 56 1.30 -4.37 -0.53
C TRP A 56 -0.09 -4.51 0.07
N ASN A 57 -1.18 -4.41 -0.72
CA ASN A 57 -2.53 -4.65 -0.22
C ASN A 57 -2.68 -6.06 0.35
N LEU A 58 -2.14 -7.05 -0.37
CA LEU A 58 -2.12 -8.45 0.08
C LEU A 58 -1.20 -8.65 1.30
N GLU A 59 -0.10 -7.90 1.39
CA GLU A 59 0.80 -7.98 2.53
C GLU A 59 0.18 -7.36 3.78
N TYR A 60 -0.50 -6.21 3.68
CA TYR A 60 -1.32 -5.67 4.78
C TYR A 60 -2.38 -6.66 5.23
N PHE A 61 -3.07 -7.32 4.29
CA PHE A 61 -4.07 -8.33 4.61
C PHE A 61 -3.49 -9.47 5.45
N LYS A 62 -2.32 -10.00 5.07
CA LYS A 62 -1.62 -11.06 5.82
C LYS A 62 -1.08 -10.56 7.14
N GLU A 63 -0.55 -9.35 7.16
CA GLU A 63 0.09 -8.75 8.32
C GLU A 63 -0.90 -8.58 9.47
N ILE A 64 -2.15 -8.21 9.16
CA ILE A 64 -3.24 -8.20 10.14
C ILE A 64 -3.37 -9.57 10.82
N ASP A 65 -3.36 -10.68 10.06
CA ASP A 65 -3.45 -12.02 10.66
C ASP A 65 -2.20 -12.37 11.47
N ASN A 66 -1.02 -12.00 10.98
CA ASN A 66 0.23 -12.27 11.68
C ASN A 66 0.24 -11.56 13.04
N ILE A 67 -0.15 -10.29 13.07
CA ILE A 67 -0.25 -9.52 14.31
C ILE A 67 -1.25 -10.16 15.26
N LEU A 68 -2.48 -10.42 14.80
CA LEU A 68 -3.56 -10.96 15.65
C LEU A 68 -3.27 -12.36 16.21
N ASN A 69 -2.42 -13.13 15.55
CA ASN A 69 -2.07 -14.50 15.94
C ASN A 69 -0.66 -14.62 16.52
N ASP A 70 -0.01 -13.51 16.89
CA ASP A 70 1.35 -13.51 17.44
C ASP A 70 2.35 -14.30 16.56
N LYS A 71 2.31 -14.08 15.24
CA LYS A 71 3.28 -14.61 14.28
C LYS A 71 4.33 -13.55 13.92
N PRO A 72 5.50 -13.95 13.40
CA PRO A 72 6.49 -13.00 12.85
C PRO A 72 5.85 -12.03 11.87
N THR A 73 6.22 -10.76 12.00
CA THR A 73 5.65 -9.65 11.22
C THR A 73 6.52 -9.35 10.01
N TRP A 74 6.00 -8.52 9.10
CA TRP A 74 6.78 -8.03 7.97
C TRP A 74 8.07 -7.28 8.36
N GLN A 75 8.18 -6.81 9.61
CA GLN A 75 9.38 -6.19 10.16
C GLN A 75 10.46 -7.25 10.35
N ASP A 76 10.10 -8.47 10.74
CA ASP A 76 11.03 -9.58 10.83
C ASP A 76 11.45 -10.07 9.42
N LEU A 77 10.52 -10.02 8.45
CA LEU A 77 10.71 -10.55 7.10
C LEU A 77 11.46 -9.59 6.15
N TYR A 78 11.26 -8.28 6.32
CA TYR A 78 11.79 -7.23 5.44
C TYR A 78 12.53 -6.13 6.21
N SER A 79 13.10 -6.43 7.38
CA SER A 79 13.74 -5.50 8.34
C SER A 79 14.73 -4.48 7.78
N SER A 80 15.22 -4.67 6.56
CA SER A 80 16.14 -3.76 5.89
C SER A 80 15.52 -3.14 4.65
N LYS A 81 15.98 -1.93 4.30
CA LYS A 81 15.64 -1.28 3.03
C LYS A 81 15.84 -2.21 1.82
N LYS A 82 16.93 -2.99 1.83
CA LYS A 82 17.22 -4.02 0.82
C LYS A 82 16.15 -5.12 0.77
N GLY A 83 15.59 -5.51 1.90
CA GLY A 83 14.48 -6.47 1.99
C GLY A 83 13.21 -5.93 1.34
N THR A 84 12.82 -4.70 1.69
CA THR A 84 11.69 -3.98 1.08
C THR A 84 11.89 -3.79 -0.43
N ASP A 85 13.09 -3.41 -0.87
CA ASP A 85 13.38 -3.21 -2.29
C ASP A 85 13.28 -4.51 -3.09
N LYS A 86 13.78 -5.63 -2.52
CA LYS A 86 13.60 -6.97 -3.13
C LYS A 86 12.13 -7.41 -3.17
N PHE A 87 11.35 -7.08 -2.15
CA PHE A 87 9.91 -7.36 -2.15
C PHE A 87 9.22 -6.59 -3.29
N ASN A 88 9.49 -5.29 -3.39
CA ASN A 88 8.96 -4.43 -4.43
C ASN A 88 9.35 -4.89 -5.83
N GLU A 89 10.62 -5.22 -6.05
CA GLU A 89 11.10 -5.75 -7.33
C GLU A 89 10.37 -7.04 -7.72
N ARG A 90 10.20 -7.97 -6.79
CA ARG A 90 9.42 -9.20 -7.05
C ARG A 90 7.97 -8.88 -7.40
N ALA A 91 7.34 -7.94 -6.70
CA ALA A 91 5.96 -7.55 -6.95
C ALA A 91 5.76 -7.00 -8.37
N VAL A 92 6.69 -6.16 -8.84
CA VAL A 92 6.71 -5.66 -10.22
C VAL A 92 6.96 -6.81 -11.19
N MET A 93 7.97 -7.64 -10.95
CA MET A 93 8.36 -8.72 -11.85
C MET A 93 7.27 -9.78 -12.05
N LYS A 94 6.47 -10.09 -11.02
CA LYS A 94 5.30 -10.99 -11.12
C LYS A 94 4.31 -10.58 -12.21
N ARG A 95 4.19 -9.27 -12.48
CA ARG A 95 3.17 -8.70 -13.39
C ARG A 95 3.78 -8.07 -14.64
N LYS A 96 5.09 -8.23 -14.85
CA LYS A 96 5.82 -7.61 -15.96
C LYS A 96 5.17 -7.90 -17.32
N ASN A 97 4.74 -9.14 -17.54
CA ASN A 97 4.15 -9.60 -18.81
C ASN A 97 2.60 -9.60 -18.82
N ILE A 98 1.94 -9.12 -17.75
CA ILE A 98 0.48 -9.04 -17.67
C ILE A 98 0.01 -7.73 -18.31
N ASP A 99 -1.16 -7.70 -18.94
CA ASP A 99 -1.74 -6.48 -19.49
C ASP A 99 -2.03 -5.43 -18.40
N SER A 100 -1.84 -4.14 -18.69
CA SER A 100 -2.06 -3.06 -17.71
C SER A 100 -3.48 -3.03 -17.16
N LYS A 101 -4.49 -3.36 -17.97
CA LYS A 101 -5.90 -3.39 -17.52
C LYS A 101 -6.13 -4.53 -16.53
N GLU A 102 -5.53 -5.69 -16.77
CA GLU A 102 -5.62 -6.81 -15.84
C GLU A 102 -4.90 -6.53 -14.52
N VAL A 103 -3.74 -5.85 -14.56
CA VAL A 103 -3.05 -5.40 -13.35
C VAL A 103 -3.88 -4.39 -12.56
N ILE A 104 -4.53 -3.43 -13.23
CA ILE A 104 -5.44 -2.47 -12.60
C ILE A 104 -6.62 -3.20 -11.94
N LYS A 105 -7.24 -4.14 -12.65
CA LYS A 105 -8.32 -4.96 -12.11
C LYS A 105 -7.88 -5.76 -10.87
N GLU A 106 -6.70 -6.37 -10.92
CA GLU A 106 -6.14 -7.09 -9.77
C GLU A 106 -5.89 -6.16 -8.58
N TRP A 107 -5.43 -4.92 -8.84
CA TRP A 107 -5.25 -3.91 -7.81
C TRP A 107 -6.57 -3.54 -7.13
N HIS A 108 -7.65 -3.28 -7.89
CA HIS A 108 -8.98 -3.07 -7.31
C HIS A 108 -9.42 -4.24 -6.42
N LEU A 109 -9.30 -5.48 -6.91
CA LEU A 109 -9.68 -6.66 -6.14
C LEU A 109 -8.82 -6.85 -4.88
N SER A 110 -7.54 -6.51 -4.93
CA SER A 110 -6.65 -6.58 -3.76
C SER A 110 -7.03 -5.54 -2.70
N PHE A 111 -7.42 -4.34 -3.13
CA PHE A 111 -7.88 -3.28 -2.25
C PHE A 111 -9.23 -3.63 -1.61
N GLU A 112 -10.18 -4.13 -2.38
CA GLU A 112 -11.50 -4.58 -1.87
C GLU A 112 -11.34 -5.64 -0.79
N LYS A 113 -10.47 -6.64 -1.00
CA LYS A 113 -10.16 -7.66 0.01
C LYS A 113 -9.56 -7.09 1.29
N LEU A 114 -8.65 -6.12 1.16
CA LEU A 114 -8.08 -5.44 2.32
C LEU A 114 -9.15 -4.64 3.06
N LEU A 115 -9.98 -3.89 2.33
CA LEU A 115 -11.04 -3.05 2.89
C LEU A 115 -12.09 -3.88 3.62
N GLU A 116 -12.55 -4.98 3.02
CA GLU A 116 -13.49 -5.91 3.65
C GLU A 116 -12.91 -6.45 4.97
N LYS A 117 -11.63 -6.83 4.97
CA LYS A 117 -10.97 -7.27 6.19
C LYS A 117 -10.95 -6.20 7.27
N LEU A 118 -10.59 -4.96 6.91
CA LEU A 118 -10.55 -3.83 7.86
C LEU A 118 -11.92 -3.53 8.46
N GLN A 119 -12.96 -3.55 7.63
CA GLN A 119 -14.34 -3.35 8.08
C GLN A 119 -14.82 -4.45 9.02
N GLY A 120 -14.35 -5.69 8.80
CA GLY A 120 -14.64 -6.84 9.67
C GLY A 120 -13.91 -6.85 11.01
N LEU A 121 -12.93 -5.97 11.24
CA LEU A 121 -12.20 -5.93 12.52
C LEU A 121 -13.02 -5.25 13.62
N SER A 122 -13.09 -5.90 14.78
CA SER A 122 -13.53 -5.24 16.01
C SER A 122 -12.52 -4.21 16.52
N GLU A 123 -12.95 -3.25 17.34
CA GLU A 123 -12.05 -2.28 17.98
C GLU A 123 -10.96 -2.95 18.83
N LYS A 124 -11.28 -4.09 19.46
CA LYS A 124 -10.31 -4.88 20.21
C LYS A 124 -9.22 -5.45 19.31
N GLN A 125 -9.57 -5.91 18.11
CA GLN A 125 -8.58 -6.40 17.13
C GLN A 125 -7.78 -5.26 16.53
N TRP A 126 -8.42 -4.11 16.25
CA TRP A 126 -7.74 -2.91 15.76
C TRP A 126 -6.65 -2.41 16.71
N GLY A 127 -6.96 -2.37 18.01
CA GLY A 127 -6.03 -1.99 19.07
C GLY A 127 -5.11 -3.12 19.55
N TYR A 128 -5.19 -4.32 18.97
CA TYR A 128 -4.39 -5.45 19.40
C TYR A 128 -2.91 -5.21 19.06
N SER A 129 -2.05 -5.38 20.07
CA SER A 129 -0.59 -5.32 19.94
C SER A 129 0.00 -6.73 20.01
N SER A 130 0.79 -7.09 19.02
CA SER A 130 1.51 -8.35 18.96
C SER A 130 2.49 -8.50 20.12
N LYS A 131 2.58 -9.71 20.66
CA LYS A 131 3.55 -10.10 21.69
C LYS A 131 4.90 -10.47 21.11
N VAL A 132 4.94 -10.89 19.86
CA VAL A 132 6.17 -11.30 19.17
C VAL A 132 6.69 -10.22 18.24
N GLY A 133 5.81 -9.57 17.48
CA GLY A 133 6.17 -8.59 16.47
C GLY A 133 6.54 -7.25 17.11
N LYS A 134 7.75 -6.76 16.81
CA LYS A 134 8.26 -5.48 17.32
C LYS A 134 8.83 -4.62 16.21
N TRP A 135 8.66 -3.31 16.35
CA TRP A 135 9.40 -2.32 15.59
C TRP A 135 10.88 -2.33 15.97
N ILE A 136 11.73 -1.68 15.17
CA ILE A 136 13.18 -1.59 15.40
C ILE A 136 13.54 -0.93 16.74
N ASP A 137 12.67 -0.06 17.25
CA ASP A 137 12.81 0.59 18.57
C ASP A 137 12.27 -0.28 19.73
N GLY A 138 11.86 -1.51 19.44
CA GLY A 138 11.35 -2.49 20.39
C GLY A 138 9.87 -2.33 20.75
N GLN A 139 9.16 -1.33 20.20
CA GLN A 139 7.73 -1.17 20.46
C GLN A 139 6.91 -2.30 19.81
N PRO A 140 5.88 -2.84 20.49
CA PRO A 140 4.97 -3.81 19.89
C PRO A 140 4.31 -3.26 18.62
N ILE A 141 4.18 -4.10 17.61
CA ILE A 141 3.40 -3.80 16.41
C ILE A 141 1.92 -4.08 16.70
N SER A 142 1.05 -3.12 16.40
CA SER A 142 -0.40 -3.28 16.48
C SER A 142 -1.06 -3.26 15.11
N VAL A 143 -2.33 -3.65 15.02
CA VAL A 143 -3.03 -3.62 13.73
C VAL A 143 -3.18 -2.20 13.21
N GLY A 144 -3.59 -1.22 14.04
CA GLY A 144 -3.79 0.14 13.53
C GLY A 144 -2.48 0.89 13.23
N ILE A 145 -1.35 0.57 13.90
CA ILE A 145 -0.10 1.31 13.70
C ILE A 145 0.58 1.04 12.35
N ILE A 146 0.36 -0.14 11.73
CA ILE A 146 0.96 -0.44 10.42
C ILE A 146 0.43 0.48 9.31
N PHE A 147 -0.75 1.08 9.51
CA PHE A 147 -1.35 2.04 8.57
C PHE A 147 -0.88 3.48 8.75
N ASN A 148 -0.02 3.76 9.74
CA ASN A 148 0.59 5.08 9.92
C ASN A 148 1.72 5.37 8.91
N TYR A 149 2.14 4.37 8.13
CA TYR A 149 3.13 4.58 7.09
C TYR A 149 2.65 5.62 6.07
N THR A 150 3.52 6.58 5.76
CA THR A 150 3.28 7.60 4.75
C THR A 150 4.34 7.58 3.66
N TYR A 151 3.94 7.93 2.44
CA TYR A 151 4.80 8.16 1.30
C TYR A 151 4.62 9.63 0.86
N ASN A 152 5.70 10.42 0.93
CA ASN A 152 5.68 11.87 0.70
C ASN A 152 4.62 12.62 1.55
N GLY A 153 4.43 12.20 2.80
CA GLY A 153 3.47 12.82 3.73
C GLY A 153 2.00 12.46 3.51
N LEU A 154 1.71 11.56 2.56
CA LEU A 154 0.38 11.04 2.27
C LEU A 154 0.32 9.54 2.57
N SER A 155 -0.88 8.93 2.54
CA SER A 155 -0.97 7.46 2.53
C SER A 155 -0.20 6.88 1.33
N HIS A 156 0.25 5.63 1.45
CA HIS A 156 1.15 5.02 0.46
C HIS A 156 0.67 5.20 -0.98
N GLU A 157 -0.60 4.89 -1.23
CA GLU A 157 -1.20 4.98 -2.55
C GLU A 157 -1.45 6.42 -3.00
N ALA A 158 -1.94 7.30 -2.10
CA ALA A 158 -2.14 8.70 -2.43
C ALA A 158 -0.82 9.40 -2.80
N GLY A 159 0.27 9.07 -2.11
CA GLY A 159 1.59 9.60 -2.45
C GLY A 159 2.06 9.18 -3.84
N HIS A 160 1.74 7.95 -4.28
CA HIS A 160 2.02 7.52 -5.66
C HIS A 160 1.11 8.20 -6.66
N ALA A 161 -0.17 8.37 -6.35
CA ALA A 161 -1.11 9.08 -7.23
C ALA A 161 -0.62 10.51 -7.51
N GLU A 162 -0.23 11.26 -6.47
CA GLU A 162 0.37 12.59 -6.64
C GLU A 162 1.67 12.54 -7.43
N LYS A 163 2.51 11.51 -7.22
CA LYS A 163 3.75 11.37 -7.99
C LYS A 163 3.49 11.16 -9.48
N ILE A 164 2.48 10.38 -9.83
CA ILE A 164 2.05 10.16 -11.22
C ILE A 164 1.58 11.49 -11.82
N LYS A 165 0.72 12.24 -11.12
CA LYS A 165 0.24 13.58 -11.55
C LYS A 165 1.37 14.57 -11.79
N GLU A 166 2.37 14.57 -10.90
CA GLU A 166 3.55 15.45 -11.01
C GLU A 166 4.39 15.11 -12.24
N LYS A 167 4.53 13.82 -12.58
CA LYS A 167 5.53 13.35 -13.54
C LYS A 167 5.00 13.12 -14.95
N ILE A 168 3.71 12.84 -15.10
CA ILE A 168 3.13 12.60 -16.42
C ILE A 168 2.35 13.86 -16.86
N PRO A 169 2.82 14.56 -17.91
CA PRO A 169 2.16 15.76 -18.40
C PRO A 169 0.77 15.43 -18.96
N GLY A 170 -0.17 16.37 -18.84
CA GLY A 170 -1.52 16.25 -19.38
C GLY A 170 -2.61 15.85 -18.37
N ILE A 171 -2.24 15.50 -17.12
CA ILE A 171 -3.22 15.17 -16.05
C ILE A 171 -3.92 16.42 -15.48
N TYR A 172 -3.58 17.64 -15.91
CA TYR A 172 -4.21 18.90 -15.45
C TYR A 172 -5.02 19.64 -16.54
N LYS A 173 -5.51 18.95 -17.57
CA LYS A 173 -6.41 19.57 -18.55
C LYS A 173 -7.84 19.06 -18.37
N ILE A 174 -8.56 19.69 -17.45
CA ILE A 174 -10.02 19.85 -17.53
C ILE A 174 -10.30 21.33 -17.35
#